data_AF-A0A926H906-F1
#
_entry.id   AF-A0A926H906-F1
#
_cell.length_a   1.000
_cell.length_b   1.000
_cell.length_c   1.000
_cell.angle_alpha   90.00
_cell.angle_beta   90.00
_cell.angle_gamma   90.00
#
_symmetry.space_group_name_H-M   'P 1'
#
loop_
_entity.id
_entity.type
_entity.pdbx_description
1 polymer ?
#
loop_
_entity_poly.entity_id
_entity_poly.type
_entity_poly.pdbx_seq_one_letter_code
_entity_poly.pdbx_strand_id
1 'polypeptide(L)'
;LISDGKRHQILFGQANDYGGRLQRRLRLIQHLVRVGYETLPMTMAPPYRGLHINPADFVRDEFGQIWYQYAFDEPQAFSRVFGPLARYRFYQSHDNNANWQLDFDRPNVPAWDYIGQKYYEVQRAYNLDFMRGDMAHVQLRPDGVPAQPDLYYDPLRFVKHYVRERGVPYFGFFAETFLAPPDTMGYGNEPDHLDAIDADSTLGDLQSCVVGSDTFAERFRSYYDWLKTRRFAPNFTVMTADKDDPRFDEFYRTGNVARYFIALFLTDMPSYVGLGFEVRNQHAQRGLNEEYTKLYVFRISDEAETDKVTRGPFVWGHNLDQFAAIQRIRAFAESIWHEIAGRETRWLVAPGNADYVVWTHASEPAFVFAVSLAGELPETMSGTPAAGSSVGAVVFTDAGCRVWRAEPA
;
A
#
# COMPACT_ATOMS: atom_id res chain seq x y z
N LEU A 1 11.16 -19.91 -34.13
CA LEU A 1 11.28 -18.81 -33.15
C LEU A 1 12.05 -19.31 -31.93
N ILE A 2 13.00 -18.53 -31.40
CA ILE A 2 13.77 -18.88 -30.20
C ILE A 2 12.90 -18.67 -28.96
N SER A 3 12.82 -19.64 -28.04
CA SER A 3 12.05 -19.54 -26.79
C SER A 3 12.61 -18.45 -25.86
N ASP A 4 11.77 -17.91 -24.96
CA ASP A 4 12.18 -16.88 -23.99
C ASP A 4 13.36 -17.35 -23.11
N GLY A 5 13.28 -18.59 -22.60
CA GLY A 5 14.38 -19.21 -21.86
C GLY A 5 15.69 -19.27 -22.67
N LYS A 6 15.61 -19.56 -23.98
CA LYS A 6 16.79 -19.58 -24.83
C LYS A 6 17.30 -18.16 -25.15
N ARG A 7 16.42 -17.16 -25.29
CA ARG A 7 16.81 -15.74 -25.42
C ARG A 7 17.56 -15.27 -24.17
N HIS A 8 17.03 -15.55 -22.98
CA HIS A 8 17.70 -15.25 -21.72
C HIS A 8 19.04 -15.97 -21.58
N GLN A 9 19.13 -17.22 -22.02
CA GLN A 9 20.40 -17.95 -22.02
C GLN A 9 21.44 -17.32 -22.97
N ILE A 10 21.02 -16.85 -24.15
CA ILE A 10 21.90 -16.17 -25.11
C ILE A 10 22.40 -14.83 -24.54
N LEU A 11 21.46 -14.00 -24.06
CA LEU A 11 21.76 -12.65 -23.57
C LEU A 11 22.53 -12.69 -22.25
N PHE A 12 22.10 -13.51 -21.30
CA PHE A 12 22.58 -13.46 -19.93
C PHE A 12 23.35 -14.71 -19.48
N GLY A 13 23.35 -15.81 -20.24
CA GLY A 13 24.00 -17.06 -19.84
C GLY A 13 23.10 -17.99 -19.00
N GLN A 14 23.69 -19.03 -18.41
CA GLN A 14 22.94 -20.02 -17.63
C GLN A 14 22.35 -19.40 -16.36
N ALA A 15 21.18 -19.87 -15.93
CA ALA A 15 20.48 -19.31 -14.76
C ALA A 15 21.26 -19.50 -13.43
N ASN A 16 22.02 -20.59 -13.31
CA ASN A 16 22.82 -20.93 -12.13
C ASN A 16 24.17 -20.19 -12.06
N ASP A 17 24.61 -19.53 -13.14
CA ASP A 17 25.84 -18.73 -13.18
C ASP A 17 25.54 -17.27 -12.81
N TYR A 18 25.28 -17.01 -11.53
CA TYR A 18 24.90 -15.69 -11.04
C TYR A 18 25.96 -14.62 -11.37
N GLY A 19 27.24 -14.93 -11.16
CA GLY A 19 28.36 -14.03 -11.44
C GLY A 19 28.48 -13.71 -12.93
N GLY A 20 28.46 -14.73 -13.80
CA GLY A 20 28.51 -14.53 -15.25
C GLY A 20 27.29 -13.80 -15.80
N ARG A 21 26.09 -14.04 -15.26
CA ARG A 21 24.87 -13.28 -15.59
C ARG A 21 24.99 -11.82 -15.20
N LEU A 22 25.52 -11.51 -14.02
CA LEU A 22 25.75 -10.13 -13.60
C LEU A 22 26.73 -9.43 -14.55
N GLN A 23 27.86 -10.06 -14.85
CA GLN A 23 28.86 -9.50 -15.76
C GLN A 23 28.31 -9.25 -17.17
N ARG A 24 27.49 -10.16 -17.70
CA ARG A 24 26.82 -9.96 -19.00
C ARG A 24 25.81 -8.82 -18.98
N ARG A 25 25.03 -8.68 -17.90
CA ARG A 25 24.10 -7.55 -17.71
C ARG A 25 24.85 -6.23 -17.67
N LEU A 26 25.92 -6.13 -16.88
CA LEU A 26 26.76 -4.94 -16.78
C LEU A 26 27.35 -4.55 -18.14
N ARG A 27 27.91 -5.52 -18.88
CA ARG A 27 28.43 -5.26 -20.24
C ARG A 27 27.36 -4.79 -21.23
N LEU A 28 26.14 -5.34 -21.12
CA LEU A 28 25.03 -4.90 -21.96
C LEU A 28 24.62 -3.46 -21.62
N ILE A 29 24.49 -3.12 -20.34
CA ILE A 29 24.19 -1.75 -19.88
C ILE A 29 25.28 -0.78 -20.36
N GLN A 30 26.56 -1.11 -20.13
CA GLN A 30 27.70 -0.33 -20.62
C GLN A 30 27.64 -0.10 -22.14
N HIS A 31 27.30 -1.16 -22.90
CA HIS A 31 27.14 -1.05 -24.34
C HIS A 31 26.00 -0.09 -24.71
N LEU A 32 24.82 -0.26 -24.11
CA LEU A 32 23.65 0.57 -24.37
C LEU A 32 23.88 2.05 -24.05
N VAL A 33 24.48 2.34 -22.89
CA VAL A 33 24.84 3.72 -22.51
C VAL A 33 25.84 4.30 -23.50
N ARG A 34 26.89 3.56 -23.85
CA ARG A 34 27.91 4.00 -24.82
C ARG A 34 27.33 4.31 -26.20
N VAL A 35 26.32 3.57 -26.65
CA VAL A 35 25.67 3.80 -27.95
C VAL A 35 24.46 4.74 -27.87
N GLY A 36 24.24 5.39 -26.72
CA GLY A 36 23.20 6.42 -26.55
C GLY A 36 21.77 5.86 -26.37
N TYR A 37 21.65 4.60 -25.98
CA TYR A 37 20.36 3.93 -25.72
C TYR A 37 20.07 3.78 -24.22
N GLU A 38 20.58 4.70 -23.40
CA GLU A 38 20.19 4.78 -22.00
C GLU A 38 18.69 5.09 -21.89
N THR A 39 17.98 4.29 -21.10
CA THR A 39 16.55 4.50 -20.91
C THR A 39 16.32 5.57 -19.88
N LEU A 40 15.68 6.68 -20.26
CA LEU A 40 15.27 7.69 -19.29
C LEU A 40 14.11 7.16 -18.42
N PRO A 41 14.19 7.33 -17.10
CA PRO A 41 13.07 7.09 -16.21
C PRO A 41 12.05 8.21 -16.34
N MET A 42 10.98 8.08 -15.56
CA MET A 42 9.87 9.02 -15.54
C MET A 42 9.68 9.57 -14.14
N THR A 43 8.99 10.70 -14.07
CA THR A 43 8.64 11.28 -12.78
C THR A 43 7.52 10.44 -12.13
N MET A 44 7.39 10.55 -10.82
CA MET A 44 6.42 9.82 -10.01
C MET A 44 5.00 10.38 -10.10
N ALA A 45 4.85 11.63 -10.52
CA ALA A 45 3.59 12.36 -10.57
C ALA A 45 3.57 13.28 -11.81
N PRO A 46 2.39 13.77 -12.22
CA PRO A 46 2.28 14.74 -13.30
C PRO A 46 3.19 15.97 -13.15
N PRO A 47 3.75 16.48 -14.26
CA PRO A 47 3.85 15.82 -15.56
C PRO A 47 4.79 14.61 -15.46
N TYR A 48 4.39 13.46 -16.02
CA TYR A 48 5.16 12.21 -16.00
C TYR A 48 6.46 12.25 -16.85
N ARG A 49 6.89 13.43 -17.30
CA ARG A 49 7.97 13.72 -18.27
C ARG A 49 8.69 15.02 -17.92
N GLY A 50 9.67 15.40 -18.74
CA GLY A 50 10.53 16.57 -18.50
C GLY A 50 11.77 16.17 -17.73
N LEU A 51 12.47 15.13 -18.18
CA LEU A 51 13.73 14.66 -17.64
C LEU A 51 14.76 14.58 -18.75
N HIS A 52 15.97 15.04 -18.48
CA HIS A 52 17.13 14.83 -19.34
C HIS A 52 18.33 14.32 -18.54
N ILE A 53 19.23 13.61 -19.23
CA ILE A 53 20.54 13.24 -18.69
C ILE A 53 21.38 14.51 -18.53
N ASN A 54 21.93 14.74 -17.35
CA ASN A 54 22.95 15.75 -17.13
C ASN A 54 24.34 15.11 -17.39
N PRO A 55 24.99 15.37 -18.54
CA PRO A 55 26.27 14.74 -18.86
C PRO A 55 27.42 15.22 -17.96
N ALA A 56 27.25 16.34 -17.26
CA ALA A 56 28.24 16.90 -16.36
C ALA A 56 28.15 16.36 -14.92
N ASP A 57 27.08 15.63 -14.59
CA ASP A 57 26.85 15.08 -13.25
C ASP A 57 26.62 13.57 -13.33
N PHE A 58 27.55 12.82 -12.78
CA PHE A 58 27.51 11.37 -12.80
C PHE A 58 28.28 10.76 -11.63
N VAL A 59 27.91 9.54 -11.29
CA VAL A 59 28.68 8.68 -10.39
C VAL A 59 29.25 7.50 -11.18
N ARG A 60 30.42 7.02 -10.78
CA ARG A 60 30.98 5.77 -11.29
C ARG A 60 30.88 4.71 -10.20
N ASP A 61 30.24 3.59 -10.51
CA ASP A 61 30.15 2.48 -9.57
C ASP A 61 31.43 1.63 -9.54
N GLU A 62 31.46 0.65 -8.63
CA GLU A 62 32.57 -0.28 -8.45
C GLU A 62 32.89 -1.15 -9.69
N PHE A 63 31.96 -1.24 -10.64
CA PHE A 63 32.12 -1.96 -11.91
C PHE A 63 32.56 -1.05 -13.07
N GLY A 64 32.82 0.22 -12.78
CA GLY A 64 33.23 1.22 -13.77
C GLY A 64 32.09 1.71 -14.67
N GLN A 65 30.83 1.38 -14.37
CA GLN A 65 29.68 1.93 -15.07
C GLN A 65 29.46 3.38 -14.64
N ILE A 66 29.18 4.23 -15.63
CA ILE A 66 28.79 5.63 -15.40
C ILE A 66 27.27 5.68 -15.26
N TRP A 67 26.80 6.24 -14.15
CA TRP A 67 25.40 6.51 -13.91
C TRP A 67 25.21 8.03 -13.90
N TYR A 68 24.62 8.55 -14.96
CA TYR A 68 24.32 9.97 -15.05
C TYR A 68 23.17 10.34 -14.13
N GLN A 69 23.24 11.53 -13.56
CA GLN A 69 22.10 12.12 -12.87
C GLN A 69 21.10 12.67 -13.87
N TYR A 70 19.84 12.71 -13.46
CA TYR A 70 18.75 13.30 -14.24
C TYR A 70 18.46 14.71 -13.73
N ALA A 71 18.21 15.63 -14.65
CA ALA A 71 17.69 16.96 -14.35
C ALA A 71 16.25 17.08 -14.86
N PHE A 72 15.43 17.84 -14.13
CA PHE A 72 14.05 18.13 -14.50
C PHE A 72 13.98 19.37 -15.39
N ASP A 73 13.27 19.26 -16.50
CA ASP A 73 12.92 20.40 -17.36
C ASP A 73 11.80 21.23 -16.72
N GLU A 74 10.83 20.57 -16.08
CA GLU A 74 9.64 21.19 -15.46
C GLU A 74 9.34 20.57 -14.08
N PRO A 75 10.12 20.87 -13.04
CA PRO A 75 9.89 20.32 -11.71
C PRO A 75 8.60 20.87 -11.08
N GLN A 76 7.81 19.97 -10.52
CA GLN A 76 6.61 20.20 -9.71
C GLN A 76 6.81 19.64 -8.29
N ALA A 77 5.86 19.88 -7.39
CA ALA A 77 5.95 19.47 -5.98
C ALA A 77 6.23 17.97 -5.77
N PHE A 78 5.70 17.11 -6.66
CA PHE A 78 5.89 15.65 -6.62
C PHE A 78 6.78 15.11 -7.75
N SER A 79 7.51 15.98 -8.45
CA SER A 79 8.49 15.57 -9.45
C SER A 79 9.66 14.84 -8.79
N ARG A 80 9.55 13.51 -8.75
CA ARG A 80 10.60 12.60 -8.27
C ARG A 80 10.90 11.57 -9.33
N VAL A 81 12.18 11.30 -9.58
CA VAL A 81 12.58 10.19 -10.44
C VAL A 81 12.43 8.92 -9.63
N PHE A 82 11.56 8.01 -10.07
CA PHE A 82 11.39 6.71 -9.44
C PHE A 82 11.71 5.58 -10.42
N GLY A 83 12.38 4.54 -9.93
CA GLY A 83 12.96 3.46 -10.73
C GLY A 83 12.02 2.39 -11.34
N PRO A 84 10.72 2.24 -11.01
CA PRO A 84 9.89 1.21 -11.65
C PRO A 84 9.38 1.69 -13.02
N LEU A 85 10.29 1.52 -13.97
CA LEU A 85 10.29 1.85 -15.40
C LEU A 85 9.23 1.15 -16.29
N ALA A 86 8.09 0.69 -15.78
CA ALA A 86 7.25 -0.23 -16.58
C ALA A 86 6.16 0.46 -17.43
N ARG A 87 5.45 1.46 -16.86
CA ARG A 87 4.15 1.84 -17.43
C ARG A 87 4.23 2.50 -18.82
N TYR A 88 5.33 3.17 -19.14
CA TYR A 88 5.50 3.88 -20.41
C TYR A 88 5.84 2.98 -21.59
N ARG A 89 6.38 1.77 -21.36
CA ARG A 89 6.70 0.83 -22.44
C ARG A 89 5.48 0.05 -22.93
N PHE A 90 4.34 0.22 -22.28
CA PHE A 90 3.08 -0.40 -22.68
C PHE A 90 2.39 0.30 -23.84
N TYR A 91 2.86 1.47 -24.24
CA TYR A 91 2.31 2.22 -25.36
C TYR A 91 3.43 2.64 -26.31
N GLN A 92 3.11 2.81 -27.59
CA GLN A 92 4.03 3.45 -28.52
C GLN A 92 4.10 4.95 -28.20
N SER A 93 5.18 5.62 -28.61
CA SER A 93 5.26 7.08 -28.51
C SER A 93 4.75 7.74 -29.80
N HIS A 94 4.13 8.91 -29.67
CA HIS A 94 3.92 9.80 -30.81
C HIS A 94 5.26 10.30 -31.36
N ASP A 95 5.32 10.57 -32.67
CA ASP A 95 6.45 11.24 -33.35
C ASP A 95 7.84 10.71 -32.96
N ASN A 96 7.98 9.38 -32.86
CA ASN A 96 9.22 8.72 -32.44
C ASN A 96 9.77 9.26 -31.11
N ASN A 97 8.87 9.54 -30.16
CA ASN A 97 9.17 10.03 -28.83
C ASN A 97 9.80 11.45 -28.78
N ALA A 98 9.68 12.25 -29.85
CA ALA A 98 10.26 13.60 -29.90
C ALA A 98 9.77 14.51 -28.76
N ASN A 99 8.49 14.39 -28.38
CA ASN A 99 7.86 15.20 -27.33
C ASN A 99 7.50 14.38 -26.08
N TRP A 100 8.03 13.16 -25.95
CA TRP A 100 7.78 12.26 -24.81
C TRP A 100 6.31 11.86 -24.56
N GLN A 101 5.43 12.09 -25.54
CA GLN A 101 4.02 11.75 -25.48
C GLN A 101 3.77 10.29 -25.86
N LEU A 102 2.95 9.61 -25.07
CA LEU A 102 2.49 8.25 -25.35
C LEU A 102 1.24 8.29 -26.21
N ASP A 103 1.18 7.37 -27.16
CA ASP A 103 0.02 7.11 -28.00
C ASP A 103 -0.82 6.00 -27.35
N PHE A 104 -1.82 6.42 -26.57
CA PHE A 104 -2.69 5.50 -25.84
C PHE A 104 -3.58 4.64 -26.75
N ASP A 105 -3.73 5.03 -28.03
CA ASP A 105 -4.46 4.24 -29.04
C ASP A 105 -3.57 3.17 -29.69
N ARG A 106 -2.25 3.20 -29.41
CA ARG A 106 -1.27 2.25 -29.93
C ARG A 106 -0.57 1.48 -28.81
N PRO A 107 -1.25 0.50 -28.18
CA PRO A 107 -0.65 -0.35 -27.16
C PRO A 107 0.51 -1.16 -27.74
N ASN A 108 1.60 -1.27 -26.98
CA ASN A 108 2.69 -2.19 -27.24
C ASN A 108 2.31 -3.61 -26.78
N VAL A 109 1.42 -4.26 -27.54
CA VAL A 109 0.83 -5.57 -27.20
C VAL A 109 1.86 -6.62 -26.74
N PRO A 110 3.05 -6.77 -27.36
CA PRO A 110 4.06 -7.69 -26.85
C PRO A 110 4.50 -7.45 -25.40
N ALA A 111 4.54 -6.19 -24.94
CA ALA A 111 4.88 -5.86 -23.56
C ALA A 111 3.74 -6.22 -22.60
N TRP A 112 2.49 -5.98 -23.00
CA TRP A 112 1.30 -6.40 -22.25
C TRP A 112 1.21 -7.92 -22.10
N ASP A 113 1.34 -8.64 -23.21
CA ASP A 113 1.32 -10.11 -23.20
C ASP A 113 2.44 -10.68 -22.33
N TYR A 114 3.64 -10.08 -22.40
CA TYR A 114 4.77 -10.48 -21.57
C TYR A 114 4.45 -10.34 -20.08
N ILE A 115 3.95 -9.19 -19.62
CA ILE A 115 3.67 -9.00 -18.19
C ILE A 115 2.53 -9.91 -17.72
N GLY A 116 1.44 -10.03 -18.49
CA GLY A 116 0.34 -10.94 -18.17
C GLY A 116 0.80 -12.39 -18.05
N GLN A 117 1.60 -12.84 -19.03
CA GLN A 117 2.18 -14.18 -19.01
C GLN A 117 3.07 -14.41 -17.79
N LYS A 118 3.96 -13.46 -17.44
CA LYS A 118 4.86 -13.63 -16.28
C LYS A 118 4.12 -13.71 -14.96
N TYR A 119 3.10 -12.88 -14.75
CA TYR A 119 2.27 -12.97 -13.55
C TYR A 119 1.47 -14.28 -13.51
N TYR A 120 0.94 -14.73 -14.63
CA TYR A 120 0.27 -16.03 -14.70
C TYR A 120 1.23 -17.20 -14.44
N GLU A 121 2.47 -17.17 -14.95
CA GLU A 121 3.50 -18.16 -14.65
C GLU A 121 3.81 -18.22 -13.14
N VAL A 122 3.94 -17.06 -12.49
CA VAL A 122 4.14 -16.96 -11.02
C VAL A 122 2.92 -17.51 -10.27
N GLN A 123 1.71 -17.11 -10.67
CA GLN A 123 0.48 -17.62 -10.09
C GLN A 123 0.44 -19.15 -10.16
N ARG A 124 0.75 -19.73 -11.33
CA ARG A 124 0.73 -21.19 -11.54
C ARG A 124 1.82 -21.92 -10.75
N ALA A 125 2.98 -21.30 -10.58
CA ALA A 125 4.11 -21.90 -9.87
C ALA A 125 3.92 -21.90 -8.35
N TYR A 126 3.29 -20.86 -7.80
CA TYR A 126 3.23 -20.63 -6.35
C TYR A 126 1.81 -20.60 -5.77
N ASN A 127 0.79 -20.74 -6.62
CA ASN A 127 -0.63 -20.69 -6.25
C ASN A 127 -1.00 -19.43 -5.45
N LEU A 128 -0.52 -18.27 -5.89
CA LEU A 128 -0.89 -17.00 -5.28
C LEU A 128 -2.32 -16.62 -5.66
N ASP A 129 -3.13 -16.21 -4.69
CA ASP A 129 -4.54 -15.87 -4.92
C ASP A 129 -4.75 -14.38 -5.23
N PHE A 130 -3.73 -13.55 -5.06
CA PHE A 130 -3.81 -12.12 -5.36
C PHE A 130 -2.44 -11.53 -5.68
N MET A 131 -2.44 -10.29 -6.15
CA MET A 131 -1.25 -9.46 -6.28
C MET A 131 -1.39 -8.14 -5.51
N ARG A 132 -0.27 -7.63 -5.00
CA ARG A 132 -0.11 -6.22 -4.62
C ARG A 132 0.38 -5.46 -5.85
N GLY A 133 -0.38 -4.47 -6.30
CA GLY A 133 0.06 -3.58 -7.37
C GLY A 133 0.71 -2.34 -6.80
N ASP A 134 2.02 -2.24 -6.98
CA ASP A 134 2.85 -1.10 -6.62
C ASP A 134 2.43 0.14 -7.43
N MET A 135 2.49 1.32 -6.81
CA MET A 135 2.24 2.60 -7.48
C MET A 135 0.91 2.64 -8.25
N ALA A 136 -0.16 2.12 -7.66
CA ALA A 136 -1.47 1.99 -8.29
C ALA A 136 -2.19 3.34 -8.49
N HIS A 137 -1.67 4.44 -7.95
CA HIS A 137 -2.13 5.80 -8.24
C HIS A 137 -1.70 6.33 -9.61
N VAL A 138 -0.71 5.70 -10.26
CA VAL A 138 -0.11 6.25 -11.48
C VAL A 138 -1.10 6.18 -12.63
N GLN A 139 -1.70 7.32 -12.93
CA GLN A 139 -2.64 7.52 -14.01
C GLN A 139 -2.02 8.41 -15.08
N LEU A 140 -1.57 7.80 -16.18
CA LEU A 140 -0.74 8.46 -17.19
C LEU A 140 -1.52 9.34 -18.17
N ARG A 141 -2.84 9.17 -18.29
CA ARG A 141 -3.67 9.91 -19.27
C ARG A 141 -3.94 11.34 -18.75
N PRO A 142 -3.48 12.41 -19.43
CA PRO A 142 -3.67 13.79 -18.98
C PRO A 142 -5.13 14.21 -18.81
N ASP A 143 -6.02 13.64 -19.61
CA ASP A 143 -7.48 13.89 -19.54
C ASP A 143 -8.16 13.20 -18.33
N GLY A 144 -7.38 12.53 -17.48
CA GLY A 144 -7.88 11.84 -16.28
C GLY A 144 -8.40 10.44 -16.57
N VAL A 145 -9.34 9.97 -15.73
CA VAL A 145 -9.89 8.62 -15.78
C VAL A 145 -10.92 8.50 -16.91
N PRO A 146 -10.74 7.57 -17.87
CA PRO A 146 -11.69 7.40 -18.97
C PRO A 146 -13.02 6.84 -18.43
N ALA A 147 -14.13 7.34 -18.96
CA ALA A 147 -15.48 6.86 -18.58
C ALA A 147 -15.68 5.36 -18.89
N GLN A 148 -14.98 4.83 -19.89
CA GLN A 148 -14.98 3.42 -20.25
C GLN A 148 -13.53 2.96 -20.48
N PRO A 149 -12.87 2.38 -19.47
CA PRO A 149 -11.50 1.91 -19.60
C PRO A 149 -11.42 0.71 -20.54
N ASP A 150 -10.57 0.82 -21.57
CA ASP A 150 -10.26 -0.28 -22.49
C ASP A 150 -9.37 -1.37 -21.84
N LEU A 151 -9.08 -2.45 -22.57
CA LEU A 151 -8.26 -3.56 -22.09
C LEU A 151 -6.84 -3.13 -21.69
N TYR A 152 -6.28 -2.15 -22.38
CA TYR A 152 -4.92 -1.67 -22.20
C TYR A 152 -4.84 -0.42 -21.33
N TYR A 153 -5.93 -0.01 -20.67
CA TYR A 153 -5.96 1.17 -19.82
C TYR A 153 -4.86 1.16 -18.75
N ASP A 154 -4.73 0.05 -18.01
CA ASP A 154 -3.81 -0.07 -16.87
C ASP A 154 -3.19 -1.49 -16.79
N PRO A 155 -1.86 -1.61 -16.57
CA PRO A 155 -1.17 -2.91 -16.47
C PRO A 155 -1.60 -3.79 -15.31
N LEU A 156 -1.97 -3.21 -14.17
CA LEU A 156 -2.43 -3.97 -13.01
C LEU A 156 -3.82 -4.55 -13.30
N ARG A 157 -4.71 -3.75 -13.89
CA ARG A 157 -6.01 -4.24 -14.38
C ARG A 157 -5.83 -5.39 -15.37
N PHE A 158 -4.97 -5.20 -16.37
CA PHE A 158 -4.72 -6.20 -17.40
C PHE A 158 -4.21 -7.52 -16.78
N VAL A 159 -3.24 -7.46 -15.87
CA VAL A 159 -2.70 -8.66 -15.21
C VAL A 159 -3.79 -9.41 -14.46
N LYS A 160 -4.63 -8.71 -13.68
CA LYS A 160 -5.74 -9.33 -12.94
C LYS A 160 -6.66 -10.11 -13.87
N HIS A 161 -7.14 -9.48 -14.95
CA HIS A 161 -8.05 -10.12 -15.91
C HIS A 161 -7.36 -11.23 -16.70
N TYR A 162 -6.11 -11.04 -17.11
CA TYR A 162 -5.32 -12.05 -17.83
C TYR A 162 -5.22 -13.36 -17.04
N VAL A 163 -5.00 -13.27 -15.72
CA VAL A 163 -4.95 -14.43 -14.81
C VAL A 163 -6.34 -15.05 -14.61
N ARG A 164 -7.38 -14.23 -14.38
CA ARG A 164 -8.76 -14.69 -14.18
C ARG A 164 -9.29 -15.48 -15.38
N GLU A 165 -9.09 -14.95 -16.58
CA GLU A 165 -9.50 -15.58 -17.84
C GLU A 165 -8.82 -16.93 -18.10
N ARG A 166 -7.71 -17.22 -17.41
CA ARG A 166 -6.94 -18.47 -17.53
C ARG A 166 -7.23 -19.46 -16.41
N GLY A 167 -8.38 -19.32 -15.74
CA GLY A 167 -8.93 -20.33 -14.84
C GLY A 167 -8.73 -20.04 -13.35
N VAL A 168 -8.41 -18.80 -12.97
CA VAL A 168 -8.26 -18.37 -11.58
C VAL A 168 -9.22 -17.23 -11.28
N PRO A 169 -10.55 -17.46 -11.34
CA PRO A 169 -11.55 -16.39 -11.33
C PRO A 169 -11.55 -15.54 -10.05
N TYR A 170 -11.02 -16.08 -8.95
CA TYR A 170 -10.92 -15.42 -7.65
C TYR A 170 -9.67 -14.54 -7.51
N PHE A 171 -8.78 -14.45 -8.51
CA PHE A 171 -7.52 -13.73 -8.36
C PHE A 171 -7.73 -12.25 -8.00
N GLY A 172 -7.19 -11.81 -6.87
CA GLY A 172 -7.40 -10.49 -6.30
C GLY A 172 -6.31 -9.46 -6.65
N PHE A 173 -6.63 -8.19 -6.43
CA PHE A 173 -5.75 -7.05 -6.64
C PHE A 173 -5.86 -6.07 -5.46
N PHE A 174 -4.77 -5.99 -4.70
CA PHE A 174 -4.54 -4.99 -3.66
C PHE A 174 -3.72 -3.81 -4.22
N ALA A 175 -4.36 -2.64 -4.34
CA ALA A 175 -3.79 -1.44 -4.92
C ALA A 175 -3.00 -0.61 -3.90
N GLU A 176 -1.70 -0.43 -4.13
CA GLU A 176 -0.90 0.51 -3.36
C GLU A 176 -1.15 1.95 -3.86
N THR A 177 -2.00 2.66 -3.14
CA THR A 177 -2.14 4.11 -3.25
C THR A 177 -2.39 4.72 -1.87
N PHE A 178 -2.31 6.05 -1.76
CA PHE A 178 -2.52 6.81 -0.54
C PHE A 178 -3.81 7.65 -0.58
N LEU A 179 -4.66 7.51 -1.61
CA LEU A 179 -5.95 8.21 -1.72
C LEU A 179 -5.77 9.74 -1.67
N ALA A 180 -4.77 10.22 -2.42
CA ALA A 180 -4.46 11.65 -2.46
C ALA A 180 -5.59 12.45 -3.13
N PRO A 181 -5.67 13.77 -2.88
CA PRO A 181 -6.60 14.63 -3.59
C PRO A 181 -6.40 14.55 -5.11
N PRO A 182 -7.43 14.89 -5.90
CA PRO A 182 -7.33 14.90 -7.35
C PRO A 182 -6.12 15.70 -7.84
N ASP A 183 -5.52 15.23 -8.95
CA ASP A 183 -4.43 15.92 -9.64
C ASP A 183 -3.15 16.17 -8.80
N THR A 184 -3.00 15.45 -7.68
CA THR A 184 -1.86 15.62 -6.76
C THR A 184 -0.71 14.67 -7.06
N MET A 185 -0.98 13.35 -7.10
CA MET A 185 0.03 12.31 -7.41
C MET A 185 -0.19 11.63 -8.77
N GLY A 186 -1.33 11.87 -9.40
CA GLY A 186 -1.70 11.37 -10.71
C GLY A 186 -2.76 12.26 -11.36
N TYR A 187 -2.97 12.10 -12.66
CA TYR A 187 -4.04 12.84 -13.34
C TYR A 187 -5.41 12.33 -12.93
N GLY A 188 -6.34 13.23 -12.61
CA GLY A 188 -7.71 12.90 -12.22
C GLY A 188 -7.87 12.46 -10.76
N ASN A 189 -8.97 11.75 -10.49
CA ASN A 189 -9.40 11.33 -9.16
C ASN A 189 -8.97 9.88 -8.87
N GLU A 190 -8.26 9.65 -7.76
CA GLU A 190 -7.77 8.31 -7.40
C GLU A 190 -8.89 7.28 -7.14
N PRO A 191 -9.96 7.57 -6.36
CA PRO A 191 -11.10 6.66 -6.24
C PRO A 191 -11.72 6.24 -7.59
N ASP A 192 -11.90 7.18 -8.52
CA ASP A 192 -12.40 6.86 -9.86
C ASP A 192 -11.41 5.97 -10.63
N HIS A 193 -10.10 6.22 -10.49
CA HIS A 193 -9.06 5.39 -11.09
C HIS A 193 -9.08 3.96 -10.51
N LEU A 194 -9.19 3.82 -9.20
CA LEU A 194 -9.27 2.52 -8.50
C LEU A 194 -10.46 1.68 -8.98
N ASP A 195 -11.63 2.30 -9.14
CA ASP A 195 -12.77 1.66 -9.78
C ASP A 195 -12.42 1.25 -11.22
N ALA A 196 -11.84 2.14 -12.01
CA ALA A 196 -11.53 1.89 -13.42
C ALA A 196 -10.50 0.76 -13.64
N ILE A 197 -9.56 0.56 -12.71
CA ILE A 197 -8.57 -0.51 -12.75
C ILE A 197 -9.04 -1.82 -12.11
N ASP A 198 -10.31 -1.86 -11.68
CA ASP A 198 -10.91 -3.00 -10.98
C ASP A 198 -10.09 -3.43 -9.76
N ALA A 199 -9.63 -2.49 -8.92
CA ALA A 199 -9.01 -2.84 -7.64
C ALA A 199 -10.04 -3.50 -6.70
N ASP A 200 -9.65 -4.57 -6.00
CA ASP A 200 -10.54 -5.18 -4.98
C ASP A 200 -10.40 -4.46 -3.64
N SER A 201 -9.17 -4.07 -3.30
CA SER A 201 -8.89 -3.29 -2.09
C SER A 201 -7.71 -2.37 -2.26
N THR A 202 -7.57 -1.37 -1.40
CA THR A 202 -6.48 -0.38 -1.47
C THR A 202 -5.85 -0.08 -0.12
N LEU A 203 -4.57 0.27 -0.13
CA LEU A 203 -3.75 0.62 1.05
C LEU A 203 -4.27 1.87 1.78
N GLY A 204 -4.26 3.01 1.08
CA GLY A 204 -4.61 4.34 1.58
C GLY A 204 -3.61 4.95 2.59
N ASP A 205 -4.01 6.04 3.25
CA ASP A 205 -3.19 6.92 4.08
C ASP A 205 -3.50 6.95 5.59
N LEU A 206 -4.50 6.21 6.12
CA LEU A 206 -4.87 6.25 7.56
C LEU A 206 -3.71 6.03 8.55
N GLN A 207 -2.70 5.29 8.12
CA GLN A 207 -1.41 5.07 8.80
C GLN A 207 -0.52 6.31 8.95
N SER A 208 -0.86 7.40 8.28
CA SER A 208 -0.15 8.68 8.30
C SER A 208 -0.92 9.76 9.06
N CYS A 209 -1.82 9.35 9.96
CA CYS A 209 -2.66 10.25 10.73
C CYS A 209 -2.56 9.89 12.22
N VAL A 210 -2.54 10.90 13.09
CA VAL A 210 -2.59 10.65 14.54
C VAL A 210 -4.03 10.27 14.93
N VAL A 211 -4.20 9.17 15.65
CA VAL A 211 -5.53 8.77 16.15
C VAL A 211 -6.08 9.86 17.07
N GLY A 212 -7.36 10.22 16.89
CA GLY A 212 -8.00 11.31 17.64
C GLY A 212 -7.83 12.70 17.02
N SER A 213 -7.05 12.84 15.94
CA SER A 213 -7.01 14.09 15.16
C SER A 213 -8.20 14.22 14.20
N ASP A 214 -8.54 15.46 13.85
CA ASP A 214 -9.56 15.77 12.84
C ASP A 214 -9.25 15.07 11.50
N THR A 215 -7.98 15.10 11.07
CA THR A 215 -7.52 14.44 9.84
C THR A 215 -7.81 12.93 9.88
N PHE A 216 -7.55 12.26 11.01
CA PHE A 216 -7.86 10.84 11.15
C PHE A 216 -9.37 10.59 11.06
N ALA A 217 -10.19 11.41 11.72
CA ALA A 217 -11.64 11.28 11.70
C ALA A 217 -12.22 11.50 10.30
N GLU A 218 -11.76 12.52 9.58
CA GLU A 218 -12.17 12.82 8.19
C GLU A 218 -11.78 11.71 7.22
N ARG A 219 -10.54 11.21 7.33
CA ARG A 219 -10.05 10.10 6.50
C ARG A 219 -10.82 8.82 6.79
N PHE A 220 -11.05 8.51 8.05
CA PHE A 220 -11.78 7.30 8.43
C PHE A 220 -13.24 7.33 7.93
N ARG A 221 -13.89 8.50 8.00
CA ARG A 221 -15.21 8.68 7.39
C ARG A 221 -15.18 8.45 5.88
N SER A 222 -14.21 9.06 5.19
CA SER A 222 -14.05 8.90 3.74
C SER A 222 -13.85 7.43 3.34
N TYR A 223 -13.07 6.68 4.11
CA TYR A 223 -12.86 5.25 3.91
C TYR A 223 -14.16 4.45 4.02
N TYR A 224 -14.97 4.75 5.03
CA TYR A 224 -16.26 4.11 5.20
C TYR A 224 -17.22 4.47 4.07
N ASP A 225 -17.26 5.74 3.65
CA ASP A 225 -18.08 6.17 2.53
C ASP A 225 -17.67 5.46 1.23
N TRP A 226 -16.38 5.35 0.95
CA TRP A 226 -15.87 4.59 -0.20
C TRP A 226 -16.19 3.10 -0.10
N LEU A 227 -16.03 2.48 1.07
CA LEU A 227 -16.41 1.07 1.28
C LEU A 227 -17.89 0.82 0.90
N LYS A 228 -18.78 1.78 1.15
CA LYS A 228 -20.22 1.65 0.85
C LYS A 228 -20.62 2.06 -0.56
N THR A 229 -19.81 2.87 -1.24
CA THR A 229 -20.21 3.50 -2.52
C THR A 229 -19.35 3.11 -3.71
N ARG A 230 -18.18 2.52 -3.48
CA ARG A 230 -17.19 2.15 -4.51
C ARG A 230 -17.08 0.63 -4.66
N ARG A 231 -16.43 0.19 -5.74
CA ARG A 231 -16.25 -1.25 -6.01
C ARG A 231 -15.00 -1.83 -5.34
N PHE A 232 -14.14 -0.97 -4.81
CA PHE A 232 -12.96 -1.33 -4.04
C PHE A 232 -13.18 -1.04 -2.56
N ALA A 233 -12.44 -1.76 -1.70
CA ALA A 233 -12.46 -1.54 -0.26
C ALA A 233 -11.14 -0.89 0.23
N PRO A 234 -11.18 0.31 0.84
CA PRO A 234 -10.04 0.84 1.58
C PRO A 234 -9.67 -0.07 2.77
N ASN A 235 -8.39 -0.31 2.97
CA ASN A 235 -7.93 -1.10 4.10
C ASN A 235 -7.79 -0.23 5.34
N PHE A 236 -8.43 -0.60 6.44
CA PHE A 236 -8.16 0.01 7.74
C PHE A 236 -6.73 -0.35 8.17
N THR A 237 -5.79 0.52 7.80
CA THR A 237 -4.38 0.25 7.99
C THR A 237 -3.97 0.53 9.43
N VAL A 238 -3.50 -0.50 10.12
CA VAL A 238 -2.95 -0.36 11.47
C VAL A 238 -1.57 0.28 11.40
N MET A 239 -0.65 -0.33 10.64
CA MET A 239 0.71 0.15 10.37
C MET A 239 1.23 -0.52 9.10
N THR A 240 2.09 0.14 8.32
CA THR A 240 2.92 -0.53 7.29
C THR A 240 4.39 -0.53 7.69
N ALA A 241 5.15 -1.44 7.09
CA ALA A 241 6.61 -1.31 7.04
C ALA A 241 7.05 0.02 6.41
N ASP A 242 6.26 0.61 5.49
CA ASP A 242 6.60 1.91 4.90
C ASP A 242 6.53 3.09 5.87
N LYS A 243 5.66 2.99 6.87
CA LYS A 243 5.50 3.98 7.93
C LYS A 243 6.23 3.60 9.21
N ASP A 244 6.94 2.48 9.21
CA ASP A 244 7.88 2.12 10.25
C ASP A 244 9.23 2.82 10.00
N ASP A 245 9.21 4.14 10.13
CA ASP A 245 10.34 5.07 9.93
C ASP A 245 10.30 6.11 11.06
N PRO A 246 11.45 6.54 11.62
CA PRO A 246 11.50 7.51 12.71
C PRO A 246 10.69 8.79 12.47
N ARG A 247 10.57 9.23 11.21
CA ARG A 247 9.82 10.45 10.84
C ARG A 247 8.32 10.33 11.09
N PHE A 248 7.81 9.11 11.21
CA PHE A 248 6.38 8.82 11.37
C PHE A 248 6.03 8.32 12.78
N ASP A 249 6.99 8.32 13.72
CA ASP A 249 6.75 7.91 15.11
C ASP A 249 5.56 8.61 15.75
N GLU A 250 5.36 9.89 15.43
CA GLU A 250 4.26 10.68 15.96
C GLU A 250 2.88 10.07 15.71
N PHE A 251 2.69 9.34 14.60
CA PHE A 251 1.41 8.70 14.26
C PHE A 251 1.08 7.49 15.15
N TYR A 252 2.09 6.94 15.83
CA TYR A 252 2.02 5.69 16.60
C TYR A 252 2.35 5.88 18.08
N ARG A 253 2.46 7.12 18.56
CA ARG A 253 2.62 7.41 19.99
C ARG A 253 1.35 7.14 20.79
N THR A 254 0.18 7.20 20.17
CA THR A 254 -1.11 6.98 20.82
C THR A 254 -2.04 6.21 19.89
N GLY A 255 -3.10 5.59 20.44
CA GLY A 255 -4.16 4.97 19.66
C GLY A 255 -3.80 3.66 18.96
N ASN A 256 -2.63 3.06 19.20
CA ASN A 256 -2.22 1.77 18.61
C ASN A 256 -3.21 0.64 18.93
N VAL A 257 -3.62 0.54 20.20
CA VAL A 257 -4.63 -0.45 20.63
C VAL A 257 -5.98 -0.17 19.96
N ALA A 258 -6.37 1.10 19.84
CA ALA A 258 -7.60 1.47 19.16
C ALA A 258 -7.58 1.09 17.68
N ARG A 259 -6.46 1.33 16.97
CA ARG A 259 -6.29 0.89 15.57
C ARG A 259 -6.46 -0.61 15.44
N TYR A 260 -5.82 -1.39 16.31
CA TYR A 260 -5.91 -2.84 16.26
C TYR A 260 -7.33 -3.34 16.56
N PHE A 261 -8.00 -2.76 17.56
CA PHE A 261 -9.37 -3.09 17.91
C PHE A 261 -10.33 -2.82 16.73
N ILE A 262 -10.24 -1.64 16.13
CA ILE A 262 -11.06 -1.28 14.96
C ILE A 262 -10.79 -2.22 13.78
N ALA A 263 -9.51 -2.49 13.49
CA ALA A 263 -9.10 -3.37 12.40
C ALA A 263 -9.67 -4.80 12.50
N LEU A 264 -9.95 -5.27 13.72
CA LEU A 264 -10.42 -6.62 14.00
C LEU A 264 -11.95 -6.72 14.06
N PHE A 265 -12.63 -5.67 14.54
CA PHE A 265 -14.09 -5.68 14.77
C PHE A 265 -14.91 -4.91 13.71
N LEU A 266 -14.27 -4.14 12.82
CA LEU A 266 -14.87 -3.72 11.55
C LEU A 266 -14.76 -4.84 10.52
N THR A 267 -15.59 -5.86 10.67
CA THR A 267 -15.48 -7.12 9.92
C THR A 267 -15.93 -7.03 8.45
N ASP A 268 -16.49 -5.91 8.01
CA ASP A 268 -16.79 -5.62 6.60
C ASP A 268 -15.77 -4.70 5.92
N MET A 269 -14.75 -4.23 6.65
CA MET A 269 -13.64 -3.45 6.10
C MET A 269 -12.36 -4.28 6.18
N PRO A 270 -11.62 -4.50 5.07
CA PRO A 270 -10.36 -5.21 5.14
C PRO A 270 -9.35 -4.40 5.95
N SER A 271 -8.39 -5.08 6.58
CA SER A 271 -7.32 -4.44 7.33
C SER A 271 -6.03 -5.21 7.16
N TYR A 272 -4.91 -4.53 7.43
CA TYR A 272 -3.62 -5.19 7.52
C TYR A 272 -2.73 -4.46 8.53
N VAL A 273 -1.71 -5.17 8.98
CA VAL A 273 -0.79 -4.73 10.01
C VAL A 273 0.64 -5.12 9.63
N GLY A 274 1.56 -4.19 9.85
CA GLY A 274 2.99 -4.42 9.67
C GLY A 274 3.51 -5.42 10.69
N LEU A 275 4.49 -6.23 10.28
CA LEU A 275 5.15 -7.20 11.15
C LEU A 275 5.75 -6.50 12.38
N GLY A 276 5.50 -7.04 13.57
CA GLY A 276 6.07 -6.53 14.82
C GLY A 276 5.33 -5.34 15.42
N PHE A 277 4.21 -4.91 14.83
CA PHE A 277 3.36 -3.86 15.42
C PHE A 277 3.01 -4.17 16.88
N GLU A 278 2.69 -5.41 17.20
CA GLU A 278 2.24 -5.85 18.52
C GLU A 278 3.25 -5.60 19.65
N VAL A 279 4.54 -5.57 19.32
CA VAL A 279 5.63 -5.31 20.28
C VAL A 279 6.31 -3.96 20.07
N ARG A 280 5.91 -3.19 19.04
CA ARG A 280 6.54 -1.92 18.67
C ARG A 280 6.64 -0.98 19.86
N ASN A 281 7.85 -0.47 20.10
CA ASN A 281 8.09 0.58 21.08
C ASN A 281 7.31 1.85 20.70
N GLN A 282 6.88 2.63 21.69
CA GLN A 282 6.13 3.87 21.43
C GLN A 282 6.99 4.98 20.79
N HIS A 283 8.31 4.92 20.97
CA HIS A 283 9.28 5.90 20.45
C HIS A 283 8.88 7.36 20.74
N ALA A 284 8.84 7.73 22.03
CA ALA A 284 8.68 9.13 22.43
C ALA A 284 9.83 10.02 21.90
N GLN A 285 11.01 9.42 21.81
CA GLN A 285 12.15 9.89 21.04
C GLN A 285 12.52 8.82 20.01
N ARG A 286 13.21 9.23 18.95
CA ARG A 286 13.68 8.34 17.89
C ARG A 286 14.47 7.16 18.49
N GLY A 287 14.08 5.94 18.13
CA GLY A 287 14.79 4.71 18.50
C GLY A 287 16.06 4.49 17.66
N LEU A 288 16.73 3.36 17.89
CA LEU A 288 17.84 2.93 17.03
C LEU A 288 17.32 2.59 15.62
N ASN A 289 18.15 2.77 14.59
CA ASN A 289 17.74 2.45 13.21
C ASN A 289 17.35 0.97 13.04
N GLU A 290 17.97 0.07 13.82
CA GLU A 290 17.66 -1.36 13.86
C GLU A 290 16.29 -1.69 14.45
N GLU A 291 15.61 -0.75 15.12
CA GLU A 291 14.25 -0.94 15.63
C GLU A 291 13.18 -0.69 14.56
N TYR A 292 13.56 -0.13 13.40
CA TYR A 292 12.65 0.18 12.30
C TYR A 292 12.84 -0.82 11.16
N THR A 293 11.82 -1.62 10.88
CA THR A 293 11.84 -2.65 9.83
C THR A 293 12.19 -2.06 8.47
N LYS A 294 11.75 -0.84 8.17
CA LYS A 294 12.08 -0.13 6.93
C LYS A 294 13.57 0.05 6.75
N LEU A 295 14.23 0.63 7.77
CA LEU A 295 15.67 0.90 7.73
C LEU A 295 16.47 -0.40 7.73
N TYR A 296 16.02 -1.41 8.47
CA TYR A 296 16.63 -2.73 8.49
C TYR A 296 16.61 -3.43 7.11
N VAL A 297 15.48 -3.36 6.39
CA VAL A 297 15.35 -3.98 5.05
C VAL A 297 16.23 -3.27 4.02
N PHE A 298 16.36 -1.95 4.07
CA PHE A 298 17.27 -1.22 3.17
C PHE A 298 18.75 -1.48 3.48
N ARG A 299 19.08 -1.78 4.74
CA ARG A 299 20.41 -2.17 5.21
C ARG A 299 21.51 -1.25 4.67
N ILE A 300 21.35 0.04 4.93
CA ILE A 300 22.30 1.06 4.49
C ILE A 300 23.57 0.92 5.32
N SER A 301 24.69 0.68 4.64
CA SER A 301 26.02 0.49 5.25
C SER A 301 26.93 1.70 5.08
N ASP A 302 26.46 2.75 4.40
CA ASP A 302 27.22 3.98 4.24
C ASP A 302 27.19 4.78 5.55
N GLU A 303 28.34 4.87 6.21
CA GLU A 303 28.49 5.58 7.49
C GLU A 303 28.30 7.10 7.35
N ALA A 304 28.32 7.65 6.13
CA ALA A 304 27.94 9.05 5.88
C ALA A 304 26.43 9.29 6.03
N GLU A 305 25.60 8.26 5.83
CA GLU A 305 24.14 8.31 6.01
C GLU A 305 23.78 8.02 7.47
N THR A 306 24.25 8.87 8.39
CA THR A 306 24.11 8.67 9.85
C THR A 306 22.66 8.42 10.30
N ASP A 307 21.68 8.99 9.59
CA ASP A 307 20.25 8.84 9.86
C ASP A 307 19.62 7.56 9.29
N LYS A 308 20.36 6.72 8.59
CA LYS A 308 19.80 5.51 7.97
C LYS A 308 20.70 4.29 8.11
N VAL A 309 21.96 4.49 8.51
CA VAL A 309 22.94 3.41 8.68
C VAL A 309 22.47 2.40 9.74
N THR A 310 22.60 1.13 9.42
CA THR A 310 22.32 0.01 10.35
C THR A 310 23.58 -0.83 10.51
N ARG A 311 23.93 -1.18 11.75
CA ARG A 311 25.15 -1.93 12.13
C ARG A 311 24.85 -3.32 12.68
N GLY A 312 23.63 -3.54 13.16
CA GLY A 312 23.21 -4.76 13.86
C GLY A 312 22.10 -5.57 13.18
N PRO A 313 21.68 -6.69 13.80
CA PRO A 313 20.43 -7.36 13.46
C PRO A 313 19.23 -6.47 13.80
N PHE A 314 18.06 -6.81 13.27
CA PHE A 314 16.79 -6.16 13.63
C PHE A 314 16.53 -6.32 15.13
N VAL A 315 16.10 -5.24 15.77
CA VAL A 315 15.75 -5.18 17.20
C VAL A 315 14.25 -5.12 17.34
N TRP A 316 13.66 -6.19 17.89
CA TRP A 316 12.24 -6.21 18.22
C TRP A 316 11.93 -5.23 19.36
N GLY A 317 10.76 -4.62 19.30
CA GLY A 317 10.29 -3.79 20.41
C GLY A 317 9.99 -4.61 21.67
N HIS A 318 9.85 -3.91 22.79
CA HIS A 318 9.62 -4.46 24.12
C HIS A 318 8.37 -3.86 24.79
N ASN A 319 7.39 -3.43 23.98
CA ASN A 319 6.16 -2.83 24.48
C ASN A 319 5.19 -3.90 25.01
N LEU A 320 5.46 -4.36 26.23
CA LEU A 320 4.69 -5.44 26.89
C LEU A 320 3.22 -5.06 27.10
N ASP A 321 2.92 -3.80 27.40
CA ASP A 321 1.55 -3.34 27.64
C ASP A 321 0.71 -3.41 26.36
N GLN A 322 1.25 -2.92 25.24
CA GLN A 322 0.61 -3.04 23.94
C GLN A 322 0.44 -4.49 23.52
N PHE A 323 1.48 -5.31 23.68
CA PHE A 323 1.43 -6.73 23.37
C PHE A 323 0.34 -7.44 24.18
N ALA A 324 0.29 -7.19 25.49
CA ALA A 324 -0.70 -7.81 26.38
C ALA A 324 -2.14 -7.37 26.02
N ALA A 325 -2.36 -6.10 25.71
CA ALA A 325 -3.67 -5.60 25.29
C ALA A 325 -4.13 -6.21 23.96
N ILE A 326 -3.24 -6.25 22.96
CA ILE A 326 -3.51 -6.88 21.66
C ILE A 326 -3.85 -8.36 21.82
N GLN A 327 -3.12 -9.09 22.67
CA GLN A 327 -3.39 -10.51 22.92
C GLN A 327 -4.76 -10.73 23.57
N ARG A 328 -5.19 -9.87 24.51
CA ARG A 328 -6.53 -9.95 25.11
C ARG A 328 -7.62 -9.64 24.11
N ILE A 329 -7.45 -8.59 23.30
CA ILE A 329 -8.37 -8.22 22.22
C ILE A 329 -8.52 -9.37 21.22
N ARG A 330 -7.40 -9.95 20.78
CA ARG A 330 -7.37 -11.06 19.84
C ARG A 330 -8.05 -12.31 20.40
N ALA A 331 -7.72 -12.70 21.63
CA ALA A 331 -8.33 -13.86 22.27
C ALA A 331 -9.86 -13.69 22.39
N PHE A 332 -10.33 -12.47 22.72
CA PHE A 332 -11.76 -12.18 22.74
C PHE A 332 -12.37 -12.26 21.35
N ALA A 333 -11.75 -11.65 20.33
CA ALA A 333 -12.25 -11.69 18.97
C ALA A 333 -12.37 -13.13 18.43
N GLU A 334 -11.37 -13.97 18.68
CA GLU A 334 -11.39 -15.39 18.30
C GLU A 334 -12.55 -16.15 18.98
N SER A 335 -12.90 -15.79 20.21
CA SER A 335 -14.02 -16.42 20.93
C SER A 335 -15.40 -16.10 20.35
N ILE A 336 -15.55 -14.92 19.71
CA ILE A 336 -16.83 -14.47 19.13
C ILE A 336 -16.83 -14.44 17.60
N TRP A 337 -15.73 -14.84 16.95
CA TRP A 337 -15.51 -14.63 15.51
C TRP A 337 -16.64 -15.18 14.63
N HIS A 338 -17.13 -16.37 14.96
CA HIS A 338 -18.22 -17.03 14.24
C HIS A 338 -19.54 -16.24 14.24
N GLU A 339 -19.76 -15.34 15.20
CA GLU A 339 -20.96 -14.49 15.28
C GLU A 339 -20.80 -13.20 14.45
N ILE A 340 -19.57 -12.70 14.31
CA ILE A 340 -19.28 -11.35 13.79
C ILE A 340 -18.61 -11.33 12.40
N ALA A 341 -18.01 -12.43 11.96
CA ALA A 341 -17.23 -12.48 10.73
C ALA A 341 -18.06 -12.13 9.49
N GLY A 342 -17.56 -11.22 8.66
CA GLY A 342 -18.20 -10.78 7.41
C GLY A 342 -19.53 -10.05 7.59
N ARG A 343 -19.87 -9.62 8.81
CA ARG A 343 -21.08 -8.86 9.09
C ARG A 343 -20.89 -7.39 8.75
N GLU A 344 -21.91 -6.79 8.15
CA GLU A 344 -21.89 -5.39 7.78
C GLU A 344 -21.88 -4.48 9.03
N THR A 345 -21.06 -3.43 9.01
CA THR A 345 -20.99 -2.43 10.08
C THR A 345 -22.19 -1.47 10.04
N ARG A 346 -22.75 -1.16 11.20
CA ARG A 346 -23.71 -0.07 11.43
C ARG A 346 -23.19 0.86 12.54
N TRP A 347 -22.93 2.11 12.19
CA TRP A 347 -22.52 3.12 13.16
C TRP A 347 -23.65 3.51 14.11
N LEU A 348 -23.31 3.62 15.39
CA LEU A 348 -24.12 4.25 16.44
C LEU A 348 -23.54 5.63 16.79
N VAL A 349 -22.20 5.71 16.79
CA VAL A 349 -21.42 6.95 16.80
C VAL A 349 -20.33 6.81 15.74
N ALA A 350 -20.50 7.49 14.62
CA ALA A 350 -19.60 7.43 13.47
C ALA A 350 -18.31 8.25 13.71
N PRO A 351 -17.21 7.95 12.99
CA PRO A 351 -15.97 8.72 13.05
C PRO A 351 -16.20 10.23 12.90
N GLY A 352 -15.61 11.00 13.83
CA GLY A 352 -15.66 12.47 13.89
C GLY A 352 -16.95 13.07 14.44
N ASN A 353 -17.85 12.25 14.99
CA ASN A 353 -18.98 12.77 15.80
C ASN A 353 -18.63 12.91 17.28
N ALA A 354 -17.57 12.25 17.74
CA ALA A 354 -17.05 12.29 19.10
C ALA A 354 -15.58 11.81 19.14
N ASP A 355 -14.93 11.93 20.31
CA ASP A 355 -13.57 11.41 20.59
C ASP A 355 -13.52 9.89 20.79
N TYR A 356 -14.57 9.20 20.37
CA TYR A 356 -14.75 7.76 20.41
C TYR A 356 -15.68 7.35 19.27
N VAL A 357 -15.65 6.07 18.92
CA VAL A 357 -16.59 5.49 17.94
C VAL A 357 -17.34 4.34 18.55
N VAL A 358 -18.59 4.17 18.13
CA VAL A 358 -19.46 3.08 18.57
C VAL A 358 -20.16 2.49 17.36
N TRP A 359 -20.13 1.17 17.23
CA TRP A 359 -20.83 0.47 16.15
C TRP A 359 -21.38 -0.86 16.62
N THR A 360 -22.24 -1.38 15.78
CA THR A 360 -22.76 -2.74 15.87
C THR A 360 -22.75 -3.34 14.47
N HIS A 361 -23.19 -4.58 14.34
CA HIS A 361 -23.33 -5.23 13.05
C HIS A 361 -24.80 -5.16 12.59
N ALA A 362 -25.03 -5.04 11.28
CA ALA A 362 -26.37 -5.07 10.72
C ALA A 362 -26.98 -6.48 10.80
N SER A 363 -28.31 -6.55 10.88
CA SER A 363 -29.12 -7.77 11.04
C SER A 363 -28.87 -8.50 12.37
N GLU A 364 -29.81 -8.39 13.32
CA GLU A 364 -29.79 -9.07 14.63
C GLU A 364 -28.41 -9.06 15.29
N PRO A 365 -27.89 -7.87 15.68
CA PRO A 365 -26.55 -7.77 16.23
C PRO A 365 -26.41 -8.62 17.48
N ALA A 366 -25.30 -9.35 17.58
CA ALA A 366 -24.91 -10.05 18.80
C ALA A 366 -24.09 -9.16 19.75
N PHE A 367 -23.48 -8.08 19.24
CA PHE A 367 -22.56 -7.25 20.01
C PHE A 367 -22.64 -5.76 19.63
N VAL A 368 -22.32 -4.90 20.59
CA VAL A 368 -22.01 -3.48 20.38
C VAL A 368 -20.55 -3.26 20.76
N PHE A 369 -19.81 -2.53 19.93
CA PHE A 369 -18.38 -2.26 20.09
C PHE A 369 -18.19 -0.76 20.30
N ALA A 370 -17.32 -0.38 21.24
CA ALA A 370 -16.88 0.99 21.43
C ALA A 370 -15.38 1.04 21.65
N VAL A 371 -14.75 2.11 21.14
CA VAL A 371 -13.34 2.38 21.37
C VAL A 371 -13.09 3.88 21.42
N SER A 372 -12.23 4.29 22.35
CA SER A 372 -11.78 5.66 22.48
C SER A 372 -10.72 5.99 21.44
N LEU A 373 -10.81 7.17 20.85
CA LEU A 373 -9.78 7.75 19.99
C LEU A 373 -8.88 8.75 20.76
N ALA A 374 -9.28 9.14 21.97
CA ALA A 374 -8.55 10.08 22.83
C ALA A 374 -7.97 9.46 24.12
N GLY A 375 -8.10 8.14 24.31
CA GLY A 375 -7.46 7.38 25.38
C GLY A 375 -8.40 6.86 26.47
N GLU A 376 -9.52 7.53 26.73
CA GLU A 376 -10.54 7.07 27.69
C GLU A 376 -11.93 7.02 27.06
N LEU A 377 -12.71 5.99 27.42
CA LEU A 377 -14.12 5.88 27.02
C LEU A 377 -15.01 6.52 28.08
N PRO A 378 -15.99 7.35 27.69
CA PRO A 378 -17.01 7.83 28.62
C PRO A 378 -17.75 6.69 29.33
N GLU A 379 -18.28 6.95 30.51
CA GLU A 379 -19.13 5.97 31.21
C GLU A 379 -20.41 5.68 30.43
N THR A 380 -20.99 6.71 29.81
CA THR A 380 -22.22 6.63 29.01
C THR A 380 -21.95 7.08 27.58
N MET A 381 -22.46 6.33 26.61
CA MET A 381 -22.30 6.61 25.18
C MET A 381 -23.62 6.41 24.47
N SER A 382 -23.80 7.12 23.35
CA SER A 382 -25.00 6.97 22.53
C SER A 382 -25.03 5.57 21.90
N GLY A 383 -26.19 4.89 22.01
CA GLY A 383 -26.40 3.57 21.43
C GLY A 383 -25.84 2.39 22.24
N THR A 384 -25.24 2.63 23.41
CA THR A 384 -24.77 1.55 24.31
C THR A 384 -25.80 1.26 25.40
N PRO A 385 -25.91 0.01 25.89
CA PRO A 385 -26.73 -0.32 27.05
C PRO A 385 -26.38 0.52 28.29
N ALA A 386 -27.37 0.88 29.09
CA ALA A 386 -27.17 1.66 30.31
C ALA A 386 -26.34 0.89 31.36
N ALA A 387 -25.48 1.60 32.09
CA ALA A 387 -24.67 1.02 33.15
C ALA A 387 -25.56 0.37 34.23
N GLY A 388 -25.31 -0.90 34.55
CA GLY A 388 -26.07 -1.67 35.54
C GLY A 388 -27.32 -2.38 35.03
N SER A 389 -27.62 -2.33 33.72
CA SER A 389 -28.66 -3.16 33.11
C SER A 389 -28.25 -4.64 33.13
N SER A 390 -29.19 -5.53 33.49
CA SER A 390 -29.03 -6.99 33.36
C SER A 390 -29.10 -7.47 31.90
N VAL A 391 -29.59 -6.60 31.02
CA VAL A 391 -29.65 -6.78 29.57
C VAL A 391 -28.56 -5.88 28.96
N GLY A 392 -27.72 -6.43 28.08
CA GLY A 392 -26.60 -5.66 27.55
C GLY A 392 -25.33 -5.68 28.42
N ALA A 393 -24.98 -6.82 29.02
CA ALA A 393 -23.80 -6.92 29.87
C ALA A 393 -22.50 -6.61 29.10
N VAL A 394 -21.59 -5.89 29.74
CA VAL A 394 -20.21 -5.71 29.26
C VAL A 394 -19.52 -7.07 29.30
N VAL A 395 -19.10 -7.55 28.13
CA VAL A 395 -18.42 -8.85 27.97
C VAL A 395 -16.92 -8.69 27.76
N PHE A 396 -16.46 -7.48 27.43
CA PHE A 396 -15.05 -7.15 27.28
C PHE A 396 -14.79 -5.70 27.66
N THR A 397 -13.66 -5.45 28.34
CA THR A 397 -13.12 -4.12 28.57
C THR A 397 -11.62 -4.20 28.65
N ASP A 398 -10.92 -3.39 27.86
CA ASP A 398 -9.47 -3.30 27.90
C ASP A 398 -8.99 -2.02 27.21
N ALA A 399 -8.03 -1.32 27.80
CA ALA A 399 -7.27 -0.23 27.16
C ALA A 399 -8.12 0.73 26.27
N GLY A 400 -9.21 1.27 26.83
CA GLY A 400 -10.10 2.20 26.11
C GLY A 400 -11.02 1.55 25.08
N CYS A 401 -11.20 0.23 25.12
CA CYS A 401 -12.12 -0.55 24.31
C CYS A 401 -13.18 -1.20 25.21
N ARG A 402 -14.42 -1.30 24.73
CA ARG A 402 -15.51 -1.95 25.45
C ARG A 402 -16.44 -2.68 24.48
N VAL A 403 -16.90 -3.87 24.86
CA VAL A 403 -17.87 -4.65 24.09
C VAL A 403 -19.01 -5.08 25.01
N TRP A 404 -20.23 -4.94 24.51
CA TRP A 404 -21.45 -5.41 25.16
C TRP A 404 -22.06 -6.50 24.30
N ARG A 405 -22.71 -7.49 24.94
CA ARG A 405 -23.63 -8.37 24.22
C ARG A 405 -24.88 -7.55 23.88
N ALA A 406 -25.31 -7.55 22.62
CA ALA A 406 -26.50 -6.84 22.22
C ALA A 406 -27.76 -7.57 22.72
N GLU A 407 -28.86 -6.84 22.85
CA GLU A 407 -30.16 -7.43 23.20
C GLU A 407 -30.67 -8.23 22.00
N PRO A 408 -31.25 -9.43 22.20
CA PRO A 408 -32.01 -10.09 21.15
C PRO A 408 -33.16 -9.14 20.73
N ALA A 409 -33.29 -8.90 19.42
CA ALA A 409 -34.32 -8.03 18.87
C ALA A 409 -35.75 -8.52 19.14
#